data_AF-A0A1W1BG15-F1
#
_entry.id   AF-A0A1W1BG15-F1
#
_cell.length_a   1.000
_cell.length_b   1.000
_cell.length_c   1.000
_cell.angle_alpha   90.00
_cell.angle_beta   90.00
_cell.angle_gamma   90.00
#
_symmetry.space_group_name_H-M   'P 1'
#
loop_
_entity.id
_entity.type
_entity.pdbx_description
1 polymer ?
#
loop_
_entity_poly.entity_id
_entity_poly.type
_entity_poly.pdbx_seq_one_letter_code
_entity_poly.pdbx_strand_id
1 'polypeptide(L)'
;MSVPPTAGRSIVKRPDNHNMFGIGWVFKERGYENKFIYAGHGYFDNMNEYFSNNGFTIVDRMSFEEEEISFANVWGVCDEDLFNKSIKEADISYANKKPFFSFIMTTSNHRPYTYPDGKIDIPSHTGRYGGVKYTDYAIDNFLKKASKRPWFDNTLFVFVADHNGGSAGKNELPLYRYKIPFIIYAPSLIKPQNITKVSSQIDLTPTLFSLLNWSYRSKFYGKDILSSDFKPRALIGNYQKLGLYRENRLIILQPNAGVKEFEVEELNLKDNKYKEIKPIQKDIDDTVSYYQSASYFYMNKLDRQEVFK
;
A
#
# COMPACT_ATOMS: atom_id res chain seq x y z
N MET A 1 5.49 -3.88 -4.79
CA MET A 1 6.02 -5.27 -4.70
C MET A 1 5.17 -6.05 -3.71
N SER A 2 5.04 -7.37 -3.85
CA SER A 2 4.31 -8.24 -2.92
C SER A 2 5.31 -9.14 -2.18
N VAL A 3 6.11 -8.51 -1.32
CA VAL A 3 7.23 -9.14 -0.60
C VAL A 3 7.20 -8.74 0.88
N PRO A 4 7.56 -9.64 1.82
CA PRO A 4 7.66 -9.32 3.24
C PRO A 4 8.60 -8.14 3.52
N PRO A 5 8.43 -7.42 4.63
CA PRO A 5 9.43 -6.43 5.03
C PRO A 5 10.76 -7.12 5.32
N THR A 6 11.83 -6.73 4.60
CA THR A 6 13.19 -7.22 4.84
C THR A 6 13.94 -6.29 5.80
N ALA A 7 14.91 -6.81 6.56
CA ALA A 7 15.70 -6.02 7.51
C ALA A 7 16.33 -4.77 6.86
N GLY A 8 16.33 -3.65 7.58
CA GLY A 8 16.81 -2.35 7.09
C GLY A 8 15.70 -1.41 6.61
N ARG A 9 16.06 -0.38 5.84
CA ARG A 9 15.09 0.61 5.29
C ARG A 9 14.19 -0.02 4.23
N SER A 10 13.06 0.61 3.86
CA SER A 10 12.26 0.14 2.71
C SER A 10 13.13 -0.03 1.45
N ILE A 11 12.86 -1.04 0.62
CA ILE A 11 13.58 -1.28 -0.66
C ILE A 11 13.53 -0.03 -1.55
N VAL A 12 12.44 0.75 -1.50
CA VAL A 12 12.31 2.02 -2.22
C VAL A 12 13.49 2.96 -1.93
N LYS A 13 14.06 2.93 -0.71
CA LYS A 13 15.15 3.81 -0.27
C LYS A 13 16.54 3.14 -0.32
N ARG A 14 16.65 1.92 -0.85
CA ARG A 14 17.93 1.19 -0.93
C ARG A 14 18.58 1.37 -2.31
N PRO A 15 19.92 1.24 -2.40
CA PRO A 15 20.59 1.04 -3.67
C PRO A 15 20.09 -0.23 -4.40
N ASP A 16 20.36 -0.33 -5.70
CA ASP A 16 19.98 -1.47 -6.55
C ASP A 16 18.47 -1.75 -6.64
N ASN A 17 17.61 -0.75 -6.41
CA ASN A 17 16.16 -0.93 -6.36
C ASN A 17 15.45 -0.83 -7.74
N HIS A 18 16.19 -0.96 -8.84
CA HIS A 18 15.66 -0.92 -10.22
C HIS A 18 15.25 -2.31 -10.71
N ASN A 19 14.34 -2.36 -11.69
CA ASN A 19 13.90 -3.59 -12.33
C ASN A 19 13.46 -4.65 -11.30
N MET A 20 12.81 -4.25 -10.22
CA MET A 20 12.19 -5.15 -9.24
C MET A 20 10.94 -5.76 -9.84
N PHE A 21 10.77 -7.08 -9.74
CA PHE A 21 9.53 -7.73 -10.12
C PHE A 21 8.37 -7.16 -9.28
N GLY A 22 7.33 -6.67 -9.95
CA GLY A 22 6.33 -5.86 -9.29
C GLY A 22 5.08 -5.64 -10.12
N ILE A 23 4.05 -5.12 -9.45
CA ILE A 23 2.75 -4.79 -10.05
C ILE A 23 2.90 -3.93 -11.32
N GLY A 24 3.82 -2.96 -11.33
CA GLY A 24 4.09 -2.12 -12.51
C GLY A 24 4.44 -2.93 -13.75
N TRP A 25 5.41 -3.84 -13.66
CA TRP A 25 5.78 -4.67 -14.82
C TRP A 25 4.65 -5.57 -15.30
N VAL A 26 3.90 -6.20 -14.39
CA VAL A 26 2.78 -7.08 -14.76
C VAL A 26 1.67 -6.34 -15.51
N PHE A 27 1.38 -5.08 -15.11
CA PHE A 27 0.47 -4.20 -15.84
C PHE A 27 1.06 -3.74 -17.19
N LYS A 28 2.34 -3.37 -17.21
CA LYS A 28 3.02 -2.89 -18.43
C LYS A 28 3.08 -3.96 -19.51
N GLU A 29 3.34 -5.21 -19.14
CA GLU A 29 3.29 -6.40 -20.03
C GLU A 29 1.91 -6.59 -20.69
N ARG A 30 0.85 -6.04 -20.09
CA ARG A 30 -0.53 -6.08 -20.60
C ARG A 30 -0.93 -4.81 -21.35
N GLY A 31 0.03 -3.94 -21.64
CA GLY A 31 -0.21 -2.71 -22.40
C GLY A 31 -0.85 -1.57 -21.62
N TYR A 32 -0.86 -1.63 -20.28
CA TYR A 32 -1.36 -0.55 -19.45
C TYR A 32 -0.39 0.64 -19.41
N GLU A 33 -0.95 1.84 -19.40
CA GLU A 33 -0.25 3.04 -19.00
C GLU A 33 -0.23 3.15 -17.48
N ASN A 34 0.95 2.94 -16.91
CA ASN A 34 1.14 3.01 -15.48
C ASN A 34 1.63 4.39 -15.07
N LYS A 35 0.96 5.03 -14.11
CA LYS A 35 1.36 6.34 -13.57
C LYS A 35 1.49 6.25 -12.06
N PHE A 36 2.62 6.70 -11.54
CA PHE A 36 2.74 7.02 -10.12
C PHE A 36 2.43 8.50 -9.95
N ILE A 37 1.34 8.80 -9.23
CA ILE A 37 0.78 10.15 -9.09
C ILE A 37 0.96 10.60 -7.65
N TYR A 38 1.76 11.64 -7.45
CA TYR A 38 2.09 12.17 -6.12
C TYR A 38 2.10 13.70 -6.13
N ALA A 39 1.38 14.32 -5.21
CA ALA A 39 1.27 15.78 -5.14
C ALA A 39 2.47 16.49 -4.48
N GLY A 40 3.42 15.73 -3.93
CA GLY A 40 4.66 16.26 -3.37
C GLY A 40 5.85 16.17 -4.33
N HIS A 41 7.02 16.61 -3.88
CA HIS A 41 8.25 16.43 -4.63
C HIS A 41 8.68 14.97 -4.60
N GLY A 42 8.67 14.29 -5.75
CA GLY A 42 8.89 12.85 -5.80
C GLY A 42 10.34 12.38 -5.58
N TYR A 43 11.31 13.29 -5.48
CA TYR A 43 12.64 12.98 -4.92
C TYR A 43 12.55 12.55 -3.44
N PHE A 44 11.53 13.02 -2.71
CA PHE A 44 11.26 12.56 -1.36
C PHE A 44 11.20 11.03 -1.33
N ASP A 45 11.89 10.43 -0.36
CA ASP A 45 11.94 8.98 -0.17
C ASP A 45 12.41 8.14 -1.38
N ASN A 46 13.10 8.76 -2.36
CA ASN A 46 13.60 8.10 -3.57
C ASN A 46 12.46 7.54 -4.46
N MET A 47 11.26 8.12 -4.37
CA MET A 47 10.07 7.57 -5.05
C MET A 47 10.14 7.70 -6.57
N ASN A 48 10.55 8.85 -7.10
CA ASN A 48 10.67 9.04 -8.56
C ASN A 48 11.66 8.06 -9.16
N GLU A 49 12.84 7.91 -8.55
CA GLU A 49 13.86 6.97 -9.03
C GLU A 49 13.34 5.54 -8.99
N TYR A 50 12.72 5.13 -7.88
CA TYR A 50 12.13 3.82 -7.75
C TYR A 50 11.02 3.57 -8.79
N PHE A 51 9.97 4.39 -8.83
CA PHE A 51 8.81 4.12 -9.69
C PHE A 51 9.14 4.22 -11.18
N SER A 52 9.97 5.19 -11.59
CA SER A 52 10.39 5.34 -13.00
C SER A 52 11.18 4.13 -13.51
N ASN A 53 12.03 3.55 -12.68
CA ASN A 53 12.79 2.33 -12.99
C ASN A 53 12.03 1.02 -12.72
N ASN A 54 10.76 1.10 -12.31
CA ASN A 54 9.93 -0.07 -11.97
C ASN A 54 8.58 -0.08 -12.70
N GLY A 55 8.55 0.51 -13.90
CA GLY A 55 7.45 0.38 -14.85
C GLY A 55 6.36 1.42 -14.71
N PHE A 56 6.65 2.61 -14.15
CA PHE A 56 5.71 3.73 -14.06
C PHE A 56 6.25 4.99 -14.74
N THR A 57 5.35 5.77 -15.32
CA THR A 57 5.58 7.18 -15.62
C THR A 57 5.33 8.00 -14.35
N ILE A 58 6.12 9.04 -14.12
CA ILE A 58 5.98 9.90 -12.94
C ILE A 58 5.07 11.08 -13.26
N VAL A 59 4.10 11.32 -12.38
CA VAL A 59 3.29 12.55 -12.32
C VAL A 59 3.44 13.09 -10.90
N ASP A 60 4.41 13.96 -10.69
CA ASP A 60 4.70 14.53 -9.38
C ASP A 60 4.29 16.02 -9.29
N ARG A 61 4.67 16.71 -8.21
CA ARG A 61 4.39 18.15 -8.04
C ARG A 61 4.77 19.01 -9.25
N MET A 62 5.82 18.67 -9.99
CA MET A 62 6.26 19.46 -11.15
C MET A 62 5.34 19.27 -12.37
N SER A 63 4.41 18.31 -12.30
CA SER A 63 3.43 18.04 -13.35
C SER A 63 2.12 18.81 -13.17
N PHE A 64 1.96 19.60 -12.09
CA PHE A 64 0.77 20.40 -11.82
C PHE A 64 0.95 21.81 -12.39
N GLU A 65 -0.01 22.26 -13.20
CA GLU A 65 -0.08 23.67 -13.62
C GLU A 65 -0.53 24.55 -12.44
N GLU A 66 -0.25 25.86 -12.50
CA GLU A 66 -0.60 26.79 -11.42
C GLU A 66 -2.10 26.80 -11.12
N GLU A 67 -2.93 26.73 -12.16
CA GLU A 67 -4.39 26.72 -12.03
C GLU A 67 -4.94 25.37 -11.50
N GLU A 68 -4.11 24.31 -11.49
CA GLU A 68 -4.46 23.02 -10.91
C GLU A 68 -4.22 22.98 -9.38
N ILE A 69 -3.63 24.02 -8.79
CA ILE A 69 -3.23 24.07 -7.39
C ILE A 69 -4.09 25.09 -6.62
N SER A 70 -5.12 24.60 -5.94
CA SER A 70 -5.94 25.43 -5.04
C SER A 70 -5.31 25.58 -3.65
N PHE A 71 -4.54 24.58 -3.22
CA PHE A 71 -3.84 24.59 -1.94
C PHE A 71 -2.62 23.67 -1.97
N ALA A 72 -1.53 24.12 -1.36
CA ALA A 72 -0.35 23.30 -1.14
C ALA A 72 0.31 23.62 0.20
N ASN A 73 1.02 22.65 0.77
CA ASN A 73 1.86 22.82 1.95
C ASN A 73 3.24 22.19 1.73
N VAL A 74 3.98 22.00 2.82
CA VAL A 74 5.32 21.40 2.82
C VAL A 74 5.36 19.95 2.31
N TRP A 75 4.24 19.22 2.37
CA TRP A 75 4.13 17.85 1.88
C TRP A 75 3.75 17.79 0.40
N GLY A 76 3.00 18.77 -0.09
CA GLY A 76 2.57 18.81 -1.48
C GLY A 76 1.27 19.58 -1.68
N VAL A 77 0.74 19.46 -2.89
CA VAL A 77 -0.61 19.88 -3.26
C VAL A 77 -1.65 19.05 -2.47
N CYS A 78 -2.82 19.63 -2.18
CA CYS A 78 -3.86 18.97 -1.38
C CYS A 78 -4.48 17.74 -2.08
N ASP A 79 -5.12 16.85 -1.31
CA ASP A 79 -5.67 15.60 -1.84
C ASP A 79 -6.80 15.82 -2.86
N GLU A 80 -7.59 16.89 -2.73
CA GLU A 80 -8.64 17.23 -3.71
C GLU A 80 -8.05 17.48 -5.11
N ASP A 81 -6.99 18.27 -5.19
CA ASP A 81 -6.31 18.62 -6.45
C ASP A 81 -5.51 17.42 -6.98
N LEU A 82 -4.88 16.63 -6.10
CA LEU A 82 -4.25 15.36 -6.46
C LEU A 82 -5.24 14.41 -7.17
N PHE A 83 -6.45 14.27 -6.63
CA PHE A 83 -7.48 13.45 -7.25
C PHE A 83 -8.05 14.06 -8.53
N ASN A 84 -8.13 15.40 -8.64
CA ASN A 84 -8.49 16.05 -9.90
C ASN A 84 -7.44 15.75 -10.99
N LYS A 85 -6.14 15.81 -10.64
CA LYS A 85 -5.05 15.44 -11.54
C LYS A 85 -5.14 13.99 -11.97
N SER A 86 -5.44 13.06 -11.05
CA SER A 86 -5.56 11.64 -11.41
C SER A 86 -6.71 11.36 -12.38
N ILE A 87 -7.83 12.08 -12.27
CA ILE A 87 -8.93 12.02 -13.25
C ILE A 87 -8.44 12.53 -14.62
N LYS A 88 -7.73 13.66 -14.67
CA LYS A 88 -7.18 14.21 -15.93
C LYS A 88 -6.23 13.22 -16.59
N GLU A 89 -5.35 12.59 -15.81
CA GLU A 89 -4.42 11.57 -16.31
C GLU A 89 -5.13 10.31 -16.83
N ALA A 90 -6.22 9.89 -16.18
CA ALA A 90 -7.05 8.78 -16.65
C ALA A 90 -7.83 9.15 -17.94
N ASP A 91 -8.36 10.37 -18.03
CA ASP A 91 -9.03 10.89 -19.23
C ASP A 91 -8.08 10.89 -20.45
N ILE A 92 -6.82 11.29 -20.25
CA ILE A 92 -5.78 11.24 -21.30
C ILE A 92 -5.53 9.80 -21.77
N SER A 93 -5.30 8.87 -20.84
CA SER A 93 -5.05 7.46 -21.19
C SER A 93 -6.27 6.84 -21.90
N TYR A 94 -7.48 7.13 -21.43
CA TYR A 94 -8.72 6.66 -22.05
C TYR A 94 -8.92 7.23 -23.46
N ALA A 95 -8.68 8.53 -23.68
CA ALA A 95 -8.76 9.15 -25.00
C ALA A 95 -7.77 8.52 -26.00
N ASN A 96 -6.60 8.12 -25.51
CA ASN A 96 -5.59 7.37 -26.27
C ASN A 96 -5.91 5.87 -26.43
N LYS A 97 -7.08 5.42 -25.97
CA LYS A 97 -7.54 4.01 -26.00
C LYS A 97 -6.57 3.06 -25.29
N LYS A 98 -5.94 3.53 -24.21
CA LYS A 98 -5.03 2.75 -23.37
C LYS A 98 -5.70 2.41 -22.04
N PRO A 99 -5.66 1.15 -21.58
CA PRO A 99 -6.00 0.87 -20.20
C PRO A 99 -4.96 1.52 -19.29
N PHE A 100 -5.36 1.94 -18.09
CA PHE A 100 -4.49 2.69 -17.18
C PHE A 100 -4.41 2.04 -15.81
N PHE A 101 -3.26 2.24 -15.15
CA PHE A 101 -3.05 1.90 -13.75
C PHE A 101 -2.42 3.11 -13.05
N SER A 102 -3.22 3.80 -12.25
CA SER A 102 -2.77 4.96 -11.47
C SER A 102 -2.53 4.57 -10.02
N PHE A 103 -1.26 4.57 -9.60
CA PHE A 103 -0.90 4.49 -8.19
C PHE A 103 -0.81 5.91 -7.63
N ILE A 104 -1.83 6.30 -6.87
CA ILE A 104 -1.98 7.63 -6.27
C ILE A 104 -1.55 7.59 -4.81
N MET A 105 -0.72 8.52 -4.37
CA MET A 105 -0.30 8.64 -2.96
C MET A 105 -0.72 10.00 -2.37
N THR A 106 -1.61 9.97 -1.37
CA THR A 106 -2.16 11.15 -0.68
C THR A 106 -1.11 11.87 0.17
N THR A 107 -1.27 13.17 0.39
CA THR A 107 -0.31 14.04 1.10
C THR A 107 -0.90 14.67 2.37
N SER A 108 -2.20 14.94 2.40
CA SER A 108 -2.81 15.91 3.33
C SER A 108 -2.81 15.47 4.80
N ASN A 109 -2.81 14.16 5.08
CA ASN A 109 -2.82 13.61 6.44
C ASN A 109 -1.44 13.59 7.14
N HIS A 110 -0.67 14.68 7.02
CA HIS A 110 0.63 14.84 7.66
C HIS A 110 0.71 16.13 8.48
N ARG A 111 1.49 16.12 9.57
CA ARG A 111 1.71 17.31 10.43
C ARG A 111 2.23 18.48 9.58
N PRO A 112 1.68 19.71 9.69
CA PRO A 112 0.79 20.17 10.76
C PRO A 112 -0.72 19.94 10.53
N TYR A 113 -1.11 19.05 9.60
CA TYR A 113 -2.49 18.66 9.26
C TYR A 113 -3.27 19.81 8.60
N THR A 114 -2.71 20.32 7.51
CA THR A 114 -3.19 21.52 6.82
C THR A 114 -3.91 21.14 5.54
N TYR A 115 -5.04 21.77 5.30
CA TYR A 115 -5.92 21.58 4.15
C TYR A 115 -6.77 22.85 3.92
N PRO A 116 -7.42 23.02 2.76
CA PRO A 116 -8.32 24.14 2.50
C PRO A 116 -9.44 24.24 3.54
N ASP A 117 -9.69 25.44 4.04
CA ASP A 117 -10.78 25.70 4.98
C ASP A 117 -12.16 25.59 4.31
N GLY A 118 -13.19 25.37 5.12
CA GLY A 118 -14.60 25.32 4.66
C GLY A 118 -14.99 24.06 3.89
N LYS A 119 -14.08 23.09 3.72
CA LYS A 119 -14.37 21.80 3.07
C LYS A 119 -15.00 20.78 4.01
N ILE A 120 -14.67 20.85 5.29
CA ILE A 120 -15.20 20.01 6.37
C ILE A 120 -15.46 20.86 7.63
N ASP A 121 -16.12 20.27 8.61
CA ASP A 121 -16.49 20.86 9.92
C ASP A 121 -15.36 20.83 10.97
N ILE A 122 -14.15 20.42 10.60
CA ILE A 122 -12.96 20.45 11.46
C ILE A 122 -12.00 21.51 10.92
N PRO A 123 -11.64 22.55 11.71
CA PRO A 123 -10.71 23.57 11.23
C PRO A 123 -9.34 23.01 10.86
N SER A 124 -8.73 23.57 9.82
CA SER A 124 -7.38 23.20 9.39
C SER A 124 -6.35 23.34 10.52
N HIS A 125 -5.28 22.55 10.49
CA HIS A 125 -4.20 22.50 11.49
C HIS A 125 -4.57 22.01 12.90
N THR A 126 -5.83 21.64 13.17
CA THR A 126 -6.27 21.26 14.53
C THR A 126 -5.90 19.83 14.95
N GLY A 127 -5.48 18.98 14.01
CA GLY A 127 -4.95 17.66 14.32
C GLY A 127 -5.26 16.59 13.27
N ARG A 128 -4.85 15.36 13.58
CA ARG A 128 -4.96 14.21 12.66
C ARG A 128 -6.41 13.90 12.25
N TYR A 129 -7.38 14.07 13.14
CA TYR A 129 -8.79 13.81 12.81
C TYR A 129 -9.28 14.71 11.67
N GLY A 130 -8.83 15.97 11.64
CA GLY A 130 -9.09 16.89 10.52
C GLY A 130 -8.47 16.39 9.22
N GLY A 131 -7.17 16.04 9.24
CA GLY A 131 -6.48 15.50 8.06
C GLY A 131 -7.13 14.23 7.50
N VAL A 132 -7.55 13.31 8.37
CA VAL A 132 -8.29 12.09 7.99
C VAL A 132 -9.65 12.43 7.38
N LYS A 133 -10.47 13.26 8.05
CA LYS A 133 -11.80 13.64 7.57
C LYS A 133 -11.74 14.42 6.25
N TYR A 134 -10.69 15.24 6.06
CA TYR A 134 -10.46 15.95 4.81
C TYR A 134 -10.10 14.99 3.67
N THR A 135 -9.24 14.00 3.93
CA THR A 135 -8.89 12.97 2.94
C THR A 135 -10.13 12.17 2.53
N ASP A 136 -10.99 11.82 3.49
CA ASP A 136 -12.26 11.13 3.25
C ASP A 136 -13.22 11.97 2.37
N TYR A 137 -13.38 13.26 2.68
CA TYR A 137 -14.10 14.21 1.83
C TYR A 137 -13.52 14.27 0.40
N ALA A 138 -12.19 14.31 0.27
CA ALA A 138 -11.53 14.37 -1.04
C ALA A 138 -11.77 13.09 -1.86
N ILE A 139 -11.81 11.91 -1.21
CA ILE A 139 -12.14 10.64 -1.84
C ILE A 139 -13.60 10.61 -2.30
N ASP A 140 -14.56 11.10 -1.50
CA ASP A 140 -15.97 11.20 -1.90
C ASP A 140 -16.14 12.11 -3.12
N ASN A 141 -15.51 13.30 -3.10
CA ASN A 141 -15.49 14.22 -4.23
C ASN A 141 -14.86 13.59 -5.49
N PHE A 142 -13.75 12.86 -5.33
CA PHE A 142 -13.10 12.11 -6.40
C PHE A 142 -14.05 11.09 -7.03
N LEU A 143 -14.70 10.23 -6.22
CA LEU A 143 -15.63 9.22 -6.72
C LEU A 143 -16.86 9.84 -7.40
N LYS A 144 -17.40 10.96 -6.89
CA LYS A 144 -18.50 11.72 -7.52
C LYS A 144 -18.13 12.34 -8.86
N LYS A 145 -16.88 12.76 -9.03
CA LYS A 145 -16.36 13.28 -10.31
C LYS A 145 -16.04 12.14 -11.27
N ALA A 146 -15.39 11.09 -10.77
CA ALA A 146 -15.03 9.90 -11.55
C ALA A 146 -16.28 9.18 -12.08
N SER A 147 -17.38 9.11 -11.33
CA SER A 147 -18.64 8.46 -11.76
C SER A 147 -19.28 9.10 -13.00
N LYS A 148 -18.85 10.31 -13.38
CA LYS A 148 -19.31 11.00 -14.59
C LYS A 148 -18.42 10.71 -15.80
N ARG A 149 -17.35 9.92 -15.64
CA ARG A 149 -16.37 9.63 -16.69
C ARG A 149 -16.70 8.32 -17.41
N PRO A 150 -16.44 8.22 -18.72
CA PRO A 150 -16.80 7.04 -19.52
C PRO A 150 -16.01 5.78 -19.15
N TRP A 151 -14.90 5.90 -18.44
CA TRP A 151 -14.09 4.76 -17.98
C TRP A 151 -14.53 4.21 -16.61
N PHE A 152 -15.43 4.87 -15.89
CA PHE A 152 -15.76 4.54 -14.50
C PHE A 152 -16.27 3.11 -14.32
N ASP A 153 -17.22 2.68 -15.15
CA ASP A 153 -17.86 1.36 -15.06
C ASP A 153 -16.89 0.20 -15.31
N ASN A 154 -15.75 0.48 -15.96
CA ASN A 154 -14.71 -0.50 -16.24
C ASN A 154 -13.43 -0.23 -15.42
N THR A 155 -13.56 0.39 -14.25
CA THR A 155 -12.43 0.73 -13.38
C THR A 155 -12.60 0.12 -11.98
N LEU A 156 -11.52 -0.48 -11.45
CA LEU A 156 -11.43 -0.85 -10.04
C LEU A 156 -10.73 0.26 -9.26
N PHE A 157 -11.40 0.80 -8.26
CA PHE A 157 -10.82 1.72 -7.29
C PHE A 157 -10.34 0.94 -6.07
N VAL A 158 -9.05 1.03 -5.75
CA VAL A 158 -8.46 0.32 -4.61
C VAL A 158 -7.96 1.33 -3.58
N PHE A 159 -8.59 1.32 -2.41
CA PHE A 159 -8.20 2.16 -1.27
C PHE A 159 -7.50 1.28 -0.23
N VAL A 160 -6.24 1.60 0.05
CA VAL A 160 -5.44 0.89 1.05
C VAL A 160 -4.57 1.91 1.79
N ALA A 161 -4.49 1.82 3.11
CA ALA A 161 -3.52 2.64 3.83
C ALA A 161 -2.11 2.04 3.72
N ASP A 162 -1.10 2.90 3.72
CA ASP A 162 0.31 2.52 3.77
C ASP A 162 0.69 1.97 5.16
N HIS A 163 0.26 2.64 6.23
CA HIS A 163 0.42 2.21 7.62
C HIS A 163 -0.51 2.97 8.58
N ASN A 164 -0.55 2.56 9.86
CA ASN A 164 -1.26 3.31 10.89
C ASN A 164 -0.40 4.49 11.42
N GLY A 165 -1.05 5.53 11.95
CA GLY A 165 -0.37 6.70 12.53
C GLY A 165 0.33 6.38 13.85
N GLY A 166 1.56 6.87 14.02
CA GLY A 166 2.35 6.64 15.24
C GLY A 166 2.87 5.21 15.40
N SER A 167 3.05 4.50 14.28
CA SER A 167 3.79 3.24 14.20
C SER A 167 5.32 3.45 14.25
N ALA A 168 5.80 4.62 13.84
CA ALA A 168 7.22 4.98 13.86
C ALA A 168 7.76 5.07 15.31
N GLY A 169 8.95 4.51 15.53
CA GLY A 169 9.70 4.63 16.79
C GLY A 169 9.25 3.73 17.95
N LYS A 170 8.23 2.88 17.76
CA LYS A 170 7.85 1.89 18.77
C LYS A 170 8.68 0.62 18.60
N ASN A 171 9.38 0.22 19.67
CA ASN A 171 10.17 -1.01 19.72
C ASN A 171 9.31 -2.28 19.87
N GLU A 172 7.99 -2.20 19.70
CA GLU A 172 7.06 -3.32 19.84
C GLU A 172 6.23 -3.49 18.56
N LEU A 173 5.57 -4.65 18.44
CA LEU A 173 4.66 -4.97 17.34
C LEU A 173 3.21 -5.11 17.86
N PRO A 174 2.58 -4.05 18.38
CA PRO A 174 1.19 -4.13 18.82
C PRO A 174 0.26 -4.35 17.62
N LEU A 175 -0.35 -5.53 17.51
CA LEU A 175 -1.20 -5.94 16.38
C LEU A 175 -2.28 -4.92 16.01
N TYR A 176 -2.93 -4.28 16.98
CA TYR A 176 -3.98 -3.29 16.67
C TYR A 176 -3.46 -2.12 15.82
N ARG A 177 -2.14 -1.83 15.88
CA ARG A 177 -1.50 -0.77 15.07
C ARG A 177 -1.12 -1.21 13.65
N TYR A 178 -1.26 -2.49 13.32
CA TYR A 178 -1.00 -3.01 11.98
C TYR A 178 -2.28 -3.24 11.16
N LYS A 179 -3.46 -3.08 11.77
CA LYS A 179 -4.73 -3.13 11.06
C LYS A 179 -4.93 -1.84 10.26
N ILE A 180 -5.12 -2.00 8.95
CA ILE A 180 -5.32 -0.92 7.97
C ILE A 180 -6.58 -1.19 7.15
N PRO A 181 -7.26 -0.14 6.63
CA PRO A 181 -8.34 -0.33 5.68
C PRO A 181 -7.82 -0.89 4.36
N PHE A 182 -8.59 -1.78 3.75
CA PHE A 182 -8.42 -2.25 2.38
C PHE A 182 -9.81 -2.41 1.77
N ILE A 183 -10.13 -1.55 0.82
CA ILE A 183 -11.45 -1.47 0.16
C ILE A 183 -11.21 -1.52 -1.35
N ILE A 184 -11.95 -2.40 -2.02
CA ILE A 184 -12.05 -2.40 -3.48
C ILE A 184 -13.46 -1.96 -3.83
N TYR A 185 -13.56 -0.91 -4.64
CA TYR A 185 -14.82 -0.33 -5.09
C TYR A 185 -14.88 -0.40 -6.62
N ALA A 186 -15.83 -1.14 -7.14
CA ALA A 186 -16.10 -1.29 -8.57
C ALA A 186 -17.55 -1.75 -8.77
N PRO A 187 -18.55 -0.87 -8.54
CA PRO A 187 -19.96 -1.28 -8.42
C PRO A 187 -20.52 -1.99 -9.65
N SER A 188 -19.97 -1.69 -10.83
CA SER A 188 -20.36 -2.30 -12.11
C SER A 188 -19.64 -3.64 -12.39
N LEU A 189 -18.62 -4.00 -11.60
CA LEU A 189 -17.76 -5.17 -11.82
C LEU A 189 -17.80 -6.21 -10.69
N ILE A 190 -17.99 -5.80 -9.44
CA ILE A 190 -17.92 -6.69 -8.27
C ILE A 190 -19.14 -6.52 -7.35
N LYS A 191 -19.59 -7.63 -6.76
CA LYS A 191 -20.65 -7.61 -5.76
C LYS A 191 -20.09 -7.20 -4.38
N PRO A 192 -20.87 -6.45 -3.57
CA PRO A 192 -20.47 -6.12 -2.20
C PRO A 192 -20.23 -7.38 -1.37
N GLN A 193 -19.12 -7.42 -0.64
CA GLN A 193 -18.78 -8.49 0.29
C GLN A 193 -17.85 -7.97 1.39
N ASN A 194 -17.89 -8.60 2.55
CA ASN A 194 -16.95 -8.35 3.64
C ASN A 194 -16.05 -9.57 3.82
N ILE A 195 -14.74 -9.37 3.74
CA ILE A 195 -13.73 -10.42 3.93
C ILE A 195 -13.07 -10.22 5.30
N THR A 196 -13.25 -11.19 6.19
CA THR A 196 -12.73 -11.16 7.56
C THR A 196 -11.45 -11.98 7.74
N LYS A 197 -10.96 -12.64 6.69
CA LYS A 197 -9.71 -13.41 6.71
C LYS A 197 -8.55 -12.49 7.08
N VAL A 198 -7.71 -12.92 8.03
CA VAL A 198 -6.45 -12.21 8.35
C VAL A 198 -5.55 -12.23 7.12
N SER A 199 -5.11 -11.05 6.69
CA SER A 199 -4.29 -10.87 5.49
C SER A 199 -3.21 -9.82 5.71
N SER A 200 -2.19 -9.85 4.86
CA SER A 200 -1.12 -8.86 4.81
C SER A 200 -1.32 -7.91 3.63
N GLN A 201 -0.77 -6.69 3.70
CA GLN A 201 -0.79 -5.76 2.56
C GLN A 201 -0.18 -6.37 1.29
N ILE A 202 0.79 -7.28 1.44
CA ILE A 202 1.41 -7.98 0.31
C ILE A 202 0.43 -8.89 -0.45
N ASP A 203 -0.67 -9.31 0.18
CA ASP A 203 -1.70 -10.15 -0.45
C ASP A 203 -2.61 -9.35 -1.40
N LEU A 204 -2.52 -8.01 -1.42
CA LEU A 204 -3.32 -7.13 -2.28
C LEU A 204 -3.11 -7.41 -3.77
N THR A 205 -1.85 -7.43 -4.24
CA THR A 205 -1.55 -7.54 -5.67
C THR A 205 -2.07 -8.85 -6.29
N PRO A 206 -1.80 -10.04 -5.70
CA PRO A 206 -2.39 -11.28 -6.19
C PRO A 206 -3.93 -11.28 -6.18
N THR A 207 -4.55 -10.68 -5.16
CA THR A 207 -6.01 -10.55 -5.07
C THR A 207 -6.56 -9.67 -6.20
N LEU A 208 -5.90 -8.54 -6.49
CA LEU A 208 -6.25 -7.67 -7.61
C LEU A 208 -6.15 -8.41 -8.96
N PHE A 209 -5.08 -9.17 -9.16
CA PHE A 209 -4.90 -9.94 -10.41
C PHE A 209 -5.91 -11.08 -10.55
N SER A 210 -6.35 -11.68 -9.44
CA SER A 210 -7.46 -12.64 -9.42
C SER A 210 -8.77 -11.98 -9.86
N LEU A 211 -9.09 -10.79 -9.35
CA LEU A 211 -10.28 -10.01 -9.75
C LEU A 211 -10.25 -9.59 -11.23
N LEU A 212 -9.05 -9.33 -11.78
CA LEU A 212 -8.85 -9.03 -13.19
C LEU A 212 -8.85 -10.30 -14.08
N ASN A 213 -8.99 -11.49 -13.48
CA ASN A 213 -8.89 -12.79 -14.15
C ASN A 213 -7.58 -12.98 -14.93
N TRP A 214 -6.46 -12.60 -14.30
CA TRP A 214 -5.14 -12.64 -14.93
C TRP A 214 -4.26 -13.79 -14.44
N SER A 215 -3.67 -14.51 -15.40
CA SER A 215 -2.55 -15.42 -15.14
C SER A 215 -1.20 -14.73 -15.33
N TYR A 216 -0.29 -14.84 -14.37
CA TYR A 216 1.03 -14.22 -14.44
C TYR A 216 2.08 -15.12 -13.80
N ARG A 217 3.34 -15.00 -14.26
CA ARG A 217 4.48 -15.63 -13.58
C ARG A 217 4.80 -14.82 -12.34
N SER A 218 4.79 -15.43 -11.17
CA SER A 218 4.86 -14.70 -9.90
C SER A 218 6.20 -14.93 -9.20
N LYS A 219 6.82 -13.85 -8.74
CA LYS A 219 7.84 -13.86 -7.67
C LYS A 219 7.28 -13.33 -6.34
N PHE A 220 5.95 -13.22 -6.22
CA PHE A 220 5.29 -12.68 -5.05
C PHE A 220 5.16 -13.70 -3.92
N TYR A 221 5.29 -13.19 -2.70
CA TYR A 221 5.00 -13.91 -1.46
C TYR A 221 3.54 -13.76 -1.03
N GLY A 222 2.87 -12.70 -1.49
CA GLY A 222 1.46 -12.53 -1.26
C GLY A 222 0.63 -13.62 -1.92
N LYS A 223 -0.55 -13.85 -1.40
CA LYS A 223 -1.52 -14.82 -1.92
C LYS A 223 -2.86 -14.14 -2.18
N ASP A 224 -3.64 -14.70 -3.10
CA ASP A 224 -5.00 -14.23 -3.37
C ASP A 224 -5.91 -14.51 -2.16
N ILE A 225 -6.46 -13.47 -1.55
CA ILE A 225 -7.30 -13.54 -0.36
C ILE A 225 -8.66 -14.21 -0.68
N LEU A 226 -9.12 -14.10 -1.93
CA LEU A 226 -10.41 -14.64 -2.39
C LEU A 226 -10.34 -16.16 -2.63
N SER A 227 -9.13 -16.70 -2.84
CA SER A 227 -8.93 -18.13 -3.02
C SER A 227 -9.44 -18.94 -1.82
N SER A 228 -10.01 -20.12 -2.10
CA SER A 228 -10.37 -21.13 -1.11
C SER A 228 -9.16 -21.68 -0.36
N ASP A 229 -7.99 -21.67 -1.01
CA ASP A 229 -6.74 -22.22 -0.46
C ASP A 229 -5.94 -21.18 0.34
N PHE A 230 -6.42 -19.93 0.41
CA PHE A 230 -5.78 -18.87 1.16
C PHE A 230 -5.64 -19.25 2.64
N LYS A 231 -4.43 -19.19 3.16
CA LYS A 231 -4.12 -19.44 4.58
C LYS A 231 -4.01 -18.10 5.30
N PRO A 232 -4.98 -17.74 6.19
CA PRO A 232 -4.98 -16.44 6.84
C PRO A 232 -3.73 -16.22 7.70
N ARG A 233 -3.07 -15.07 7.48
CA ARG A 233 -1.88 -14.63 8.22
C ARG A 233 -1.61 -13.15 8.02
N ALA A 234 -0.92 -12.54 8.97
CA ALA A 234 -0.32 -11.22 8.82
C ALA A 234 1.19 -11.28 9.04
N LEU A 235 1.96 -10.78 8.06
CA LEU A 235 3.36 -10.44 8.24
C LEU A 235 3.47 -8.99 8.66
N ILE A 236 4.05 -8.76 9.83
CA ILE A 236 4.21 -7.44 10.42
C ILE A 236 5.68 -7.20 10.76
N GLY A 237 6.08 -5.94 10.83
CA GLY A 237 7.44 -5.63 11.20
C GLY A 237 7.66 -4.16 11.44
N ASN A 238 8.77 -3.86 12.10
CA ASN A 238 9.35 -2.54 12.21
C ASN A 238 10.86 -2.63 11.88
N TYR A 239 11.64 -1.59 12.19
CA TYR A 239 13.07 -1.58 11.87
C TYR A 239 13.88 -2.68 12.58
N GLN A 240 13.39 -3.20 13.70
CA GLN A 240 14.08 -4.17 14.54
C GLN A 240 13.39 -5.53 14.56
N LYS A 241 12.06 -5.56 14.71
CA LYS A 241 11.29 -6.78 14.97
C LYS A 241 10.50 -7.21 13.75
N LEU A 242 10.43 -8.51 13.54
CA LEU A 242 9.68 -9.16 12.47
C LEU A 242 8.69 -10.14 13.10
N GLY A 243 7.45 -10.19 12.61
CA GLY A 243 6.44 -11.02 13.23
C GLY A 243 5.47 -11.66 12.24
N LEU A 244 5.07 -12.88 12.58
CA LEU A 244 4.03 -13.64 11.89
C LEU A 244 2.87 -13.81 12.86
N TYR A 245 1.70 -13.34 12.44
CA TYR A 245 0.44 -13.55 13.15
C TYR A 245 -0.46 -14.51 12.36
N ARG A 246 -0.85 -15.61 12.98
CA ARG A 246 -1.83 -16.59 12.45
C ARG A 246 -2.45 -17.37 13.59
N GLU A 247 -3.70 -17.82 13.44
CA GLU A 247 -4.36 -18.71 14.42
C GLU A 247 -4.26 -18.19 15.88
N ASN A 248 -4.50 -16.89 16.08
CA ASN A 248 -4.37 -16.22 17.39
C ASN A 248 -2.98 -16.33 18.05
N ARG A 249 -1.93 -16.61 17.28
CA ARG A 249 -0.56 -16.65 17.75
C ARG A 249 0.28 -15.62 17.01
N LEU A 250 1.03 -14.84 17.76
CA LEU A 250 2.01 -13.88 17.25
C LEU A 250 3.40 -14.31 17.69
N ILE A 251 4.22 -14.70 16.72
CA ILE A 251 5.65 -14.89 16.94
C ILE A 251 6.41 -13.66 16.50
N ILE A 252 7.42 -13.27 17.28
CA ILE A 252 8.26 -12.10 17.07
C ILE A 252 9.73 -12.52 17.11
N LEU A 253 10.43 -12.31 15.99
CA LEU A 253 11.88 -12.40 15.90
C LEU A 253 12.49 -11.06 16.33
N GLN A 254 13.46 -11.11 17.25
CA GLN A 254 14.12 -9.93 17.79
C GLN A 254 15.65 -10.04 17.64
N PRO A 255 16.32 -9.03 17.08
CA PRO A 255 17.77 -8.96 17.09
C PRO A 255 18.29 -9.05 18.53
N ASN A 256 19.21 -9.96 18.79
CA ASN A 256 19.92 -10.13 20.07
C ASN A 256 19.05 -10.50 21.29
N ALA A 257 17.73 -10.65 21.13
CA ALA A 257 16.80 -11.00 22.23
C ALA A 257 16.02 -12.30 21.96
N GLY A 258 16.41 -13.05 20.92
CA GLY A 258 15.82 -14.35 20.58
C GLY A 258 14.43 -14.23 19.97
N VAL A 259 13.61 -15.26 20.26
CA VAL A 259 12.25 -15.39 19.75
C VAL A 259 11.27 -15.33 20.91
N LYS A 260 10.18 -14.58 20.73
CA LYS A 260 9.02 -14.59 21.63
C LYS A 260 7.78 -15.01 20.87
N GLU A 261 6.90 -15.76 21.52
CA GLU A 261 5.59 -16.10 20.98
C GLU A 261 4.50 -15.76 21.98
N PHE A 262 3.38 -15.28 21.47
CA PHE A 262 2.26 -14.82 22.25
C PHE A 262 0.96 -15.43 21.74
N GLU A 263 0.13 -15.92 22.65
CA GLU A 263 -1.29 -16.14 22.40
C GLU A 263 -2.02 -14.79 22.48
N VAL A 264 -2.84 -14.49 21.48
CA VAL A 264 -3.62 -13.26 21.38
C VAL A 264 -5.01 -13.52 21.93
N GLU A 265 -5.22 -13.14 23.19
CA GLU A 265 -6.48 -13.35 23.91
C GLU A 265 -7.56 -12.37 23.43
N GLU A 266 -7.17 -11.12 23.16
CA GLU A 266 -8.06 -10.06 22.69
C GLU A 266 -7.38 -9.20 21.63
N LEU A 267 -8.11 -8.83 20.59
CA LEU A 267 -7.64 -7.90 19.56
C LEU A 267 -8.80 -7.00 19.11
N ASN A 268 -8.70 -5.70 19.41
CA ASN A 268 -9.66 -4.69 18.97
C ASN A 268 -8.95 -3.53 18.24
N LEU A 269 -9.67 -2.48 17.86
CA LEU A 269 -9.10 -1.35 17.10
C LEU A 269 -8.17 -0.44 17.90
N LYS A 270 -8.22 -0.53 19.23
CA LYS A 270 -7.50 0.36 20.15
C LYS A 270 -6.43 -0.36 20.96
N ASP A 271 -6.62 -1.67 21.19
CA ASP A 271 -5.76 -2.44 22.07
C ASP A 271 -5.71 -3.93 21.69
N ASN A 272 -4.75 -4.64 22.28
CA ASN A 272 -4.57 -6.08 22.21
C ASN A 272 -4.17 -6.64 23.57
N LYS A 273 -4.60 -7.86 23.91
CA LYS A 273 -4.15 -8.58 25.10
C LYS A 273 -3.38 -9.83 24.68
N TYR A 274 -2.21 -10.01 25.30
CA TYR A 274 -1.30 -11.11 24.99
C TYR A 274 -0.97 -11.92 26.23
N LYS A 275 -0.73 -13.21 26.00
CA LYS A 275 -0.11 -14.11 26.95
C LYS A 275 1.14 -14.70 26.32
N GLU A 276 2.31 -14.45 26.91
CA GLU A 276 3.56 -15.04 26.43
C GLU A 276 3.50 -16.57 26.62
N ILE A 277 3.86 -17.30 25.57
CA ILE A 277 3.90 -18.76 25.55
C ILE A 277 5.28 -19.23 25.12
N LYS A 278 5.60 -20.50 25.35
CA LYS A 278 6.84 -21.09 24.84
C LYS A 278 6.79 -21.11 23.30
N PRO A 279 7.82 -20.58 22.60
CA PRO A 279 7.87 -20.61 21.15
C PRO A 279 7.74 -22.02 20.57
N ILE A 280 6.94 -22.13 19.52
CA ILE A 280 6.66 -23.37 18.78
C ILE A 280 7.57 -23.40 17.55
N GLN A 281 8.34 -24.49 17.42
CA GLN A 281 9.40 -24.59 16.39
C GLN A 281 8.89 -24.31 14.97
N LYS A 282 7.70 -24.83 14.61
CA LYS A 282 7.09 -24.59 13.30
C LYS A 282 6.85 -23.11 13.03
N ASP A 283 6.38 -22.35 14.03
CA ASP A 283 6.14 -20.91 13.87
C ASP A 283 7.46 -20.15 13.72
N ILE A 284 8.52 -20.59 14.41
CA ILE A 284 9.88 -20.06 14.23
C ILE A 284 10.32 -20.28 12.79
N ASP A 285 10.28 -21.53 12.32
CA ASP A 285 10.76 -21.94 11.00
C ASP A 285 10.01 -21.21 9.89
N ASP A 286 8.69 -21.11 9.98
CA ASP A 286 7.87 -20.40 8.99
C ASP A 286 8.18 -18.90 8.96
N THR A 287 8.31 -18.28 10.13
CA THR A 287 8.62 -16.85 10.25
C THR A 287 10.00 -16.55 9.69
N VAL A 288 11.00 -17.32 10.11
CA VAL A 288 12.38 -17.22 9.61
C VAL A 288 12.40 -17.43 8.10
N SER A 289 11.68 -18.43 7.59
CA SER A 289 11.59 -18.72 6.15
C SER A 289 11.06 -17.54 5.37
N TYR A 290 9.96 -16.89 5.77
CA TYR A 290 9.43 -15.72 5.07
C TYR A 290 10.45 -14.59 4.95
N TYR A 291 11.11 -14.24 6.06
CA TYR A 291 11.97 -13.07 6.10
C TYR A 291 13.37 -13.32 5.55
N GLN A 292 13.97 -14.47 5.83
CA GLN A 292 15.28 -14.82 5.31
C GLN A 292 15.23 -15.07 3.81
N SER A 293 14.22 -15.76 3.30
CA SER A 293 14.09 -15.95 1.84
C SER A 293 13.87 -14.64 1.11
N ALA A 294 13.02 -13.73 1.64
CA ALA A 294 12.83 -12.41 1.04
C ALA A 294 14.14 -11.59 1.04
N SER A 295 14.90 -11.64 2.14
CA SER A 295 16.22 -11.01 2.22
C SER A 295 17.22 -11.63 1.23
N TYR A 296 17.26 -12.96 1.15
CA TYR A 296 18.12 -13.70 0.24
C TYR A 296 17.82 -13.37 -1.23
N PHE A 297 16.53 -13.32 -1.60
CA PHE A 297 16.09 -12.95 -2.95
C PHE A 297 16.56 -11.56 -3.32
N TYR A 298 16.41 -10.59 -2.42
CA TYR A 298 16.85 -9.22 -2.62
C TYR A 298 18.38 -9.14 -2.80
N MET A 299 19.14 -9.75 -1.90
CA MET A 299 20.62 -9.72 -1.89
C MET A 299 21.22 -10.39 -3.12
N ASN A 300 20.56 -11.42 -3.67
CA ASN A 300 21.00 -12.16 -4.84
C ASN A 300 20.28 -11.74 -6.14
N LYS A 301 19.53 -10.62 -6.11
CA LYS A 301 18.81 -10.06 -7.28
C LYS A 301 17.84 -11.06 -7.96
N LEU A 302 17.27 -12.00 -7.19
CA LEU A 302 16.34 -13.02 -7.70
C LEU A 302 14.91 -12.50 -7.86
N ASP A 303 14.57 -11.44 -7.13
CA ASP A 303 13.31 -10.69 -7.19
C ASP A 303 13.31 -9.60 -8.28
N ARG A 304 14.27 -9.61 -9.21
CA ARG A 304 14.28 -8.71 -10.36
C ARG A 304 13.33 -9.19 -11.46
N GLN A 305 12.74 -8.24 -12.17
CA GLN A 305 12.03 -8.45 -13.42
C GLN A 305 13.04 -8.97 -14.44
N GLU A 306 12.73 -10.12 -15.03
CA GLU A 306 13.49 -10.60 -16.18
C GLU A 306 13.14 -9.71 -17.37
N VAL A 307 14.16 -9.14 -17.99
CA VAL A 307 13.99 -8.49 -19.29
C VAL A 307 13.68 -9.60 -20.26
N PHE A 308 12.41 -9.74 -20.64
CA PHE A 308 12.06 -10.54 -21.80
C PHE A 308 12.71 -9.87 -23.01
N LYS A 309 13.79 -10.49 -23.50
CA LYS A 309 14.34 -10.17 -24.82
C LYS A 309 13.35 -10.57 -25.91
#